data_AF-H3CQJ7-F1
#
_entry.id   AF-H3CQJ7-F1
#
_cell.length_a   1.000
_cell.length_b   1.000
_cell.length_c   1.000
_cell.angle_alpha   90.00
_cell.angle_beta   90.00
_cell.angle_gamma   90.00
#
_symmetry.space_group_name_H-M   'P 1'
#
loop_
_entity.id
_entity.type
_entity.pdbx_description
1 polymer ?
#
loop_
_entity_poly.entity_id
_entity_poly.type
_entity_poly.pdbx_seq_one_letter_code
_entity_poly.pdbx_strand_id
1 'polypeptide(L)'
;MGQVCVCVRVTSTIHLIDPATLQIAEVDGNTYWRNPFNSLCNPRQLEEFIVMDIDIIRDQKLGAGAGTRSSRHTLAEVWVQKTSEMDTSQQYHCRTFLGHLLNIGDLVLGFDFANSNINDEHLNKMNPHHIPDVVLIKKGYDRARRVKRRNWKLQEMARDREGMDTDDERQYQDFLEDLEEDEALRKNVNIFRDASKIPVESDTDDDGAPQISLAEMLEELSLTDATGEEGADMLTD
;
A
#
# COMPACT_ATOMS: atom_id res chain seq x y z
N MET A 1 -12.73 -2.59 20.29
CA MET A 1 -11.81 -2.96 19.20
C MET A 1 -11.70 -4.46 19.21
N GLY A 2 -11.74 -5.11 18.04
CA GLY A 2 -11.48 -6.54 17.90
C GLY A 2 -10.07 -6.93 18.34
N GLN A 3 -9.84 -8.23 18.52
CA GLN A 3 -8.50 -8.77 18.88
C GLN A 3 -7.61 -8.94 17.64
N VAL A 4 -8.20 -9.11 16.46
CA VAL A 4 -7.49 -9.11 15.18
C VAL A 4 -7.55 -7.70 14.60
N CYS A 5 -6.38 -7.09 14.41
CA CYS A 5 -6.24 -5.75 13.86
C CYS A 5 -5.22 -5.75 12.73
N VAL A 6 -5.36 -4.80 11.81
CA VAL A 6 -4.41 -4.57 10.71
C VAL A 6 -3.49 -3.41 11.09
N CYS A 7 -2.18 -3.59 10.92
CA CYS A 7 -1.24 -2.49 11.05
C CYS A 7 -1.26 -1.65 9.77
N VAL A 8 -1.69 -0.40 9.89
CA VAL A 8 -1.81 0.51 8.73
C VAL A 8 -0.58 1.38 8.54
N ARG A 9 0.17 1.65 9.61
CA ARG A 9 1.35 2.52 9.57
C ARG A 9 2.24 2.30 10.79
N VAL A 10 3.55 2.39 10.59
CA VAL A 10 4.53 2.40 11.68
C VAL A 10 5.34 3.70 11.62
N THR A 11 5.30 4.47 12.71
CA THR A 11 6.16 5.64 12.91
C THR A 11 6.89 5.54 14.24
N SER A 12 6.88 6.59 15.09
CA SER A 12 7.27 6.48 16.50
C SER A 12 6.33 5.59 17.33
N THR A 13 5.14 5.31 16.81
CA THR A 13 4.10 4.44 17.38
C THR A 13 3.55 3.52 16.29
N ILE A 14 2.98 2.39 16.69
CA ILE A 14 2.32 1.43 15.81
C ILE A 14 0.85 1.84 15.66
N HIS A 15 0.38 2.05 14.43
CA HIS A 15 -1.00 2.42 14.13
C HIS A 15 -1.77 1.18 13.68
N LEU A 16 -2.82 0.83 14.42
CA LEU A 16 -3.67 -0.33 14.19
C LEU A 16 -5.08 0.12 13.81
N ILE A 17 -5.73 -0.65 12.93
CA ILE A 17 -7.15 -0.52 12.60
C ILE A 17 -7.86 -1.85 12.77
N ASP A 18 -9.06 -1.82 13.32
CA ASP A 18 -9.99 -2.95 13.30
C ASP A 18 -10.79 -2.94 11.98
N PRO A 19 -10.62 -3.96 11.12
CA PRO A 19 -11.26 -4.00 9.81
C PRO A 19 -12.79 -4.08 9.88
N ALA A 20 -13.37 -4.52 11.00
CA ALA A 20 -14.81 -4.69 11.14
C ALA A 20 -15.55 -3.47 11.71
N THR A 21 -14.82 -2.53 12.33
CA THR A 21 -15.40 -1.39 13.06
C THR A 21 -14.79 -0.03 12.74
N LEU A 22 -13.64 -0.02 12.03
CA LEU A 22 -12.77 1.15 11.81
C LEU A 22 -12.21 1.78 13.09
N GLN A 23 -12.28 1.08 14.22
CA GLN A 23 -11.63 1.57 15.44
C GLN A 23 -10.12 1.59 15.23
N ILE A 24 -9.49 2.69 15.66
CA ILE A 24 -8.05 2.86 15.57
C ILE A 24 -7.41 2.81 16.95
N ALA A 25 -6.20 2.29 17.01
CA ALA A 25 -5.37 2.33 18.20
C ALA A 25 -3.94 2.69 17.83
N GLU A 26 -3.31 3.47 18.71
CA GLU A 26 -1.89 3.79 18.64
C GLU A 26 -1.19 3.12 19.80
N VAL A 27 -0.15 2.33 19.51
CA VAL A 27 0.64 1.63 20.52
C VAL A 27 2.04 2.22 20.53
N ASP A 28 2.43 2.84 21.64
CA ASP A 28 3.79 3.31 21.85
C ASP A 28 4.72 2.17 22.30
N GLY A 29 6.03 2.40 22.20
CA GLY A 29 7.03 1.38 22.55
C GLY A 29 6.90 0.88 23.99
N ASN A 30 6.59 1.76 24.95
CA ASN A 30 6.41 1.36 26.34
C ASN A 30 5.21 0.43 26.55
N THR A 31 4.08 0.70 25.89
CA THR A 31 2.90 -0.16 25.97
C THR A 31 3.16 -1.50 25.29
N TYR A 32 3.81 -1.50 24.12
CA TYR A 32 4.18 -2.71 23.41
C TYR A 32 5.07 -3.62 24.25
N TRP A 33 6.15 -3.10 24.85
CA TRP A 33 7.07 -3.94 25.63
C TRP A 33 6.47 -4.46 26.95
N ARG A 34 5.40 -3.83 27.44
CA ARG A 34 4.63 -4.36 28.58
C ARG A 34 3.65 -5.46 28.17
N ASN A 35 3.12 -5.40 26.94
CA ASN A 35 2.14 -6.33 26.40
C ASN A 35 2.48 -6.64 24.93
N PRO A 36 3.54 -7.43 24.67
CA PRO A 36 4.00 -7.68 23.31
C PRO A 36 2.98 -8.53 22.55
N PHE A 37 2.87 -8.27 21.25
CA PHE A 37 2.08 -9.07 20.31
C PHE A 37 2.86 -9.24 19.01
N ASN A 38 2.60 -10.35 18.29
CA ASN A 38 3.32 -10.69 17.06
C ASN A 38 2.41 -10.56 15.84
N SER A 39 3.01 -10.52 14.64
CA SER A 39 2.25 -10.68 13.40
C SER A 39 1.68 -12.08 13.30
N LEU A 40 0.41 -12.19 12.92
CA LEU A 40 -0.28 -13.48 12.75
C LEU A 40 0.19 -14.21 11.48
N CYS A 41 0.41 -13.46 10.39
CA CYS A 41 0.76 -13.99 9.08
C CYS A 41 2.04 -13.33 8.54
N ASN A 42 2.75 -14.04 7.67
CA ASN A 42 3.86 -13.48 6.91
C ASN A 42 3.32 -12.78 5.65
N PRO A 43 3.80 -11.59 5.26
CA PRO A 43 3.40 -10.92 4.02
C PRO A 43 3.47 -11.80 2.75
N ARG A 44 4.36 -12.81 2.71
CA ARG A 44 4.45 -13.77 1.60
C ARG A 44 3.23 -14.70 1.45
N GLN A 45 2.36 -14.76 2.46
CA GLN A 45 1.12 -15.53 2.46
C GLN A 45 -0.08 -14.70 2.01
N LEU A 46 0.14 -13.46 1.53
CA LEU A 46 -0.93 -12.68 0.92
C LEU A 46 -1.41 -13.38 -0.35
N GLU A 47 -2.71 -13.65 -0.41
CA GLU A 47 -3.39 -14.21 -1.56
C GLU A 47 -4.20 -13.14 -2.26
N GLU A 48 -4.36 -13.31 -3.57
CA GLU A 48 -5.15 -12.44 -4.41
C GLU A 48 -6.61 -12.90 -4.46
N PHE A 49 -7.50 -11.94 -4.23
CA PHE A 49 -8.93 -12.11 -4.32
C PHE A 49 -9.49 -11.12 -5.34
N ILE A 50 -10.59 -11.48 -5.98
CA ILE A 50 -11.41 -10.60 -6.78
C ILE A 50 -12.66 -10.20 -6.00
N VAL A 51 -13.00 -8.92 -6.04
CA VAL A 51 -14.21 -8.38 -5.42
C VAL A 51 -15.42 -8.74 -6.27
N MET A 52 -16.33 -9.53 -5.70
CA MET A 52 -17.57 -9.96 -6.36
C MET A 52 -18.73 -9.02 -6.09
N ASP A 53 -18.81 -8.49 -4.86
CA ASP A 53 -19.83 -7.54 -4.45
C ASP A 53 -19.34 -6.67 -3.29
N ILE A 54 -19.86 -5.44 -3.18
CA ILE A 54 -19.48 -4.49 -2.13
C ILE A 54 -20.64 -3.60 -1.69
N ASP A 55 -20.84 -3.55 -0.37
CA ASP A 55 -21.85 -2.72 0.29
C ASP A 55 -21.22 -1.78 1.32
N ILE A 56 -21.39 -0.47 1.12
CA ILE A 56 -20.84 0.55 2.01
C ILE A 56 -21.69 0.72 3.27
N ILE A 57 -21.08 0.52 4.44
CA ILE A 57 -21.73 0.70 5.74
C ILE A 57 -21.47 2.12 6.24
N ARG A 58 -22.50 2.98 6.16
CA ARG A 58 -22.40 4.39 6.58
C ARG A 58 -22.68 4.59 8.08
N ASP A 59 -23.70 3.93 8.62
CA ASP A 59 -24.24 4.22 9.95
C ASP A 59 -24.02 3.09 10.97
N GLN A 60 -22.79 2.57 11.06
CA GLN A 60 -22.46 1.60 12.09
C GLN A 60 -22.44 2.27 13.47
N LYS A 61 -23.43 1.95 14.31
CA LYS A 61 -23.45 2.34 15.72
C LYS A 61 -22.60 1.37 16.53
N LEU A 62 -21.55 1.87 17.16
CA LEU A 62 -20.78 1.12 18.15
C LEU A 62 -21.33 1.38 19.55
N GLY A 63 -21.14 0.43 20.45
CA GLY A 63 -21.59 0.55 21.85
C GLY A 63 -20.87 1.68 22.61
N ALA A 64 -21.42 2.04 23.77
CA ALA A 64 -20.77 2.99 24.68
C ALA A 64 -19.35 2.49 25.03
N GLY A 65 -18.35 3.38 24.93
CA GLY A 65 -16.94 3.03 25.14
C GLY A 65 -16.18 2.62 23.88
N ALA A 66 -16.81 2.66 22.70
CA ALA A 66 -16.10 2.56 21.45
C ALA A 66 -15.14 3.74 21.29
N GLY A 67 -13.84 3.45 21.25
CA GLY A 67 -12.78 4.45 21.05
C GLY A 67 -12.84 5.12 19.67
N THR A 68 -11.77 5.87 19.35
CA THR A 68 -11.67 6.66 18.11
C THR A 68 -11.83 5.79 16.86
N ARG A 69 -12.53 6.32 15.85
CA ARG A 69 -12.68 5.70 14.52
C ARG A 69 -11.87 6.47 13.50
N SER A 70 -11.38 5.76 12.48
CA SER A 70 -10.69 6.40 11.37
C SER A 70 -11.66 7.22 10.52
N SER A 71 -11.26 8.44 10.15
CA SER A 71 -11.98 9.28 9.18
C SER A 71 -11.48 9.13 7.74
N ARG A 72 -10.33 8.48 7.54
CA ARG A 72 -9.72 8.26 6.23
C ARG A 72 -10.31 7.05 5.50
N HIS A 73 -10.79 6.08 6.27
CA HIS A 73 -11.26 4.79 5.77
C HIS A 73 -12.79 4.75 5.74
N THR A 74 -13.32 3.92 4.85
CA THR A 74 -14.76 3.67 4.73
C THR A 74 -15.02 2.20 4.96
N LEU A 75 -15.98 1.91 5.83
CA LEU A 75 -16.33 0.54 6.18
C LEU A 75 -17.20 -0.05 5.07
N ALA A 76 -16.88 -1.25 4.62
CA ALA A 76 -17.68 -1.98 3.67
C ALA A 76 -17.81 -3.45 4.06
N GLU A 77 -18.95 -4.05 3.71
CA GLU A 77 -19.12 -5.50 3.59
C GLU A 77 -18.79 -5.90 2.16
N VAL A 78 -17.99 -6.94 2.00
CA VAL A 78 -17.46 -7.36 0.71
C VAL A 78 -17.57 -8.86 0.58
N TRP A 79 -18.05 -9.30 -0.58
CA TRP A 79 -17.95 -10.67 -1.04
C TRP A 79 -16.76 -10.79 -1.97
N VAL A 80 -15.85 -11.69 -1.64
CA VAL A 80 -14.63 -11.91 -2.42
C VAL A 80 -14.47 -13.37 -2.79
N GLN A 81 -13.78 -13.61 -3.90
CA GLN A 81 -13.41 -14.95 -4.34
C GLN A 81 -11.91 -15.00 -4.61
N LYS A 82 -11.24 -16.09 -4.28
CA LYS A 82 -9.82 -16.26 -4.60
C LYS A 82 -9.62 -16.37 -6.11
N THR A 83 -8.62 -15.70 -6.65
CA THR A 83 -8.33 -15.78 -8.09
C THR A 83 -7.78 -17.16 -8.50
N SER A 84 -7.13 -17.87 -7.57
CA SER A 84 -6.68 -19.26 -7.75
C SER A 84 -7.80 -20.31 -7.81
N GLU A 85 -9.01 -19.96 -7.33
CA GLU A 85 -10.16 -20.87 -7.19
C GLU A 85 -11.39 -20.34 -7.95
N MET A 86 -11.17 -19.61 -9.04
CA MET A 86 -12.21 -19.00 -9.88
C MET A 86 -13.15 -20.02 -10.55
N ASP A 87 -12.74 -21.29 -10.63
CA ASP A 87 -13.56 -22.40 -11.13
C ASP A 87 -14.55 -22.94 -10.09
N THR A 88 -14.38 -22.56 -8.82
CA THR A 88 -15.30 -22.91 -7.73
C THR A 88 -16.38 -21.85 -7.55
N SER A 89 -17.43 -22.18 -6.80
CA SER A 89 -18.43 -21.20 -6.36
C SER A 89 -18.16 -20.70 -4.93
N GLN A 90 -16.94 -20.89 -4.42
CA GLN A 90 -16.59 -20.53 -3.06
C GLN A 90 -16.35 -19.03 -2.96
N GLN A 91 -17.14 -18.36 -2.13
CA GLN A 91 -17.00 -16.95 -1.84
C GLN A 91 -16.85 -16.75 -0.33
N TYR A 92 -16.09 -15.73 0.02
CA TYR A 92 -15.84 -15.34 1.39
C TYR A 92 -16.46 -13.98 1.65
N HIS A 93 -17.15 -13.87 2.77
CA HIS A 93 -17.69 -12.61 3.24
C HIS A 93 -16.75 -12.00 4.28
N CYS A 94 -16.39 -10.74 4.13
CA CYS A 94 -15.60 -10.02 5.11
C CYS A 94 -16.00 -8.55 5.22
N ARG A 95 -15.61 -7.93 6.33
CA ARG A 95 -15.65 -6.48 6.47
C ARG A 95 -14.27 -5.90 6.24
N THR A 96 -14.21 -4.77 5.57
CA THR A 96 -12.95 -4.10 5.24
C THR A 96 -12.99 -2.60 5.51
N PHE A 97 -11.82 -2.04 5.77
CA PHE A 97 -11.58 -0.60 5.87
C PHE A 97 -11.30 0.06 4.50
N LEU A 98 -11.15 -0.75 3.45
CA LEU A 98 -10.84 -0.32 2.09
C LEU A 98 -12.07 0.10 1.28
N GLY A 99 -13.25 0.26 1.89
CA GLY A 99 -14.51 0.47 1.17
C GLY A 99 -14.57 1.71 0.27
N HIS A 100 -13.68 2.68 0.45
CA HIS A 100 -13.57 3.87 -0.38
C HIS A 100 -12.68 3.67 -1.63
N LEU A 101 -11.93 2.58 -1.69
CA LEU A 101 -10.99 2.25 -2.76
C LEU A 101 -11.50 1.14 -3.67
N LEU A 102 -12.33 0.25 -3.14
CA LEU A 102 -12.76 -0.96 -3.82
C LEU A 102 -14.00 -0.74 -4.67
N ASN A 103 -13.99 -1.31 -5.86
CA ASN A 103 -15.12 -1.52 -6.75
C ASN A 103 -15.28 -3.01 -7.07
N ILE A 104 -16.44 -3.37 -7.61
CA ILE A 104 -16.69 -4.74 -8.09
C ILE A 104 -15.74 -5.03 -9.26
N GLY A 105 -15.08 -6.20 -9.21
CA GLY A 105 -14.09 -6.65 -10.19
C GLY A 105 -12.65 -6.26 -9.84
N ASP A 106 -12.43 -5.46 -8.79
CA ASP A 106 -11.07 -5.11 -8.36
C ASP A 106 -10.34 -6.32 -7.79
N LEU A 107 -9.03 -6.35 -8.01
CA LEU A 107 -8.11 -7.28 -7.35
C LEU A 107 -7.71 -6.72 -5.98
N VAL A 108 -7.68 -7.57 -4.97
CA VAL A 108 -7.30 -7.21 -3.60
C VAL A 108 -6.42 -8.30 -3.01
N LEU A 109 -5.45 -7.89 -2.20
CA LEU A 109 -4.58 -8.79 -1.47
C LEU A 109 -5.05 -8.90 -0.03
N GLY A 110 -5.20 -10.14 0.44
CA GLY A 110 -5.68 -10.45 1.77
C GLY A 110 -5.09 -11.73 2.33
N PHE A 111 -5.29 -11.94 3.63
CA PHE A 111 -4.98 -13.19 4.29
C PHE A 111 -6.25 -14.05 4.39
N ASP A 112 -6.14 -15.30 3.96
CA ASP A 112 -7.15 -16.32 4.17
C ASP A 112 -6.94 -17.00 5.53
N PHE A 113 -7.72 -16.62 6.52
CA PHE A 113 -7.71 -17.20 7.86
C PHE A 113 -8.50 -18.51 7.92
N ALA A 114 -9.44 -18.74 7.00
CA ALA A 114 -10.26 -19.94 6.98
C ALA A 114 -9.44 -21.19 6.62
N ASN A 115 -8.47 -21.05 5.72
CA ASN A 115 -7.62 -22.17 5.30
C ASN A 115 -6.18 -22.10 5.84
N SER A 116 -5.75 -20.99 6.47
CA SER A 116 -4.40 -20.88 7.04
C SER A 116 -4.29 -21.49 8.43
N ASN A 117 -3.22 -22.25 8.65
CA ASN A 117 -2.85 -22.74 9.98
C ASN A 117 -1.98 -21.69 10.70
N ILE A 118 -2.62 -20.82 11.48
CA ILE A 118 -1.96 -19.76 12.26
C ILE A 118 -1.67 -20.26 13.67
N ASN A 119 -0.38 -20.35 14.02
CA ASN A 119 0.05 -20.75 15.35
C ASN A 119 0.24 -19.53 16.27
N ASP A 120 -0.87 -19.02 16.82
CA ASP A 120 -0.85 -17.92 17.78
C ASP A 120 -1.66 -18.24 19.05
N GLU A 121 -1.10 -17.93 20.22
CA GLU A 121 -1.71 -18.25 21.51
C GLU A 121 -3.01 -17.47 21.76
N HIS A 122 -3.07 -16.20 21.32
CA HIS A 122 -4.24 -15.35 21.53
C HIS A 122 -5.36 -15.75 20.57
N LEU A 123 -5.04 -16.06 19.31
CA LEU A 123 -5.99 -16.53 18.31
C LEU A 123 -6.62 -17.87 18.73
N ASN A 124 -5.82 -18.81 19.25
CA ASN A 124 -6.29 -20.11 19.73
C ASN A 124 -7.26 -20.01 20.92
N LYS A 125 -7.18 -18.94 21.72
CA LYS A 125 -8.07 -18.67 22.86
C LYS A 125 -9.31 -17.87 22.47
N MET A 126 -9.37 -17.35 21.26
CA MET A 126 -10.46 -16.52 20.78
C MET A 126 -11.70 -17.37 20.47
N ASN A 127 -12.89 -16.76 20.58
CA ASN A 127 -14.11 -17.41 20.10
C ASN A 127 -14.03 -17.56 18.57
N PRO A 128 -14.18 -18.78 18.01
CA PRO A 128 -14.13 -18.99 16.56
C PRO A 128 -15.09 -18.10 15.76
N HIS A 129 -16.26 -17.75 16.33
CA HIS A 129 -17.22 -16.86 15.66
C HIS A 129 -16.78 -15.41 15.53
N HIS A 130 -15.70 -15.00 16.21
CA HIS A 130 -15.13 -13.66 16.11
C HIS A 130 -13.84 -13.62 15.27
N ILE A 131 -13.35 -14.77 14.82
CA ILE A 131 -12.19 -14.84 13.92
C ILE A 131 -12.73 -14.60 12.50
N PRO A 132 -12.19 -13.61 11.76
CA PRO A 132 -12.59 -13.40 10.36
C PRO A 132 -12.10 -14.55 9.48
N ASP A 133 -12.86 -14.90 8.44
CA ASP A 133 -12.43 -15.88 7.43
C ASP A 133 -11.38 -15.28 6.49
N VAL A 134 -11.54 -14.01 6.13
CA VAL A 134 -10.63 -13.26 5.25
C VAL A 134 -10.41 -11.87 5.82
N VAL A 135 -9.16 -11.40 5.75
CA VAL A 135 -8.78 -10.02 6.10
C VAL A 135 -8.10 -9.38 4.89
N LEU A 136 -8.78 -8.42 4.26
CA LEU A 136 -8.25 -7.65 3.14
C LEU A 136 -7.26 -6.58 3.63
N ILE A 137 -6.11 -6.47 2.98
CA ILE A 137 -5.00 -5.61 3.40
C ILE A 137 -4.78 -4.45 2.44
N LYS A 138 -4.70 -4.72 1.13
CA LYS A 138 -4.47 -3.68 0.12
C LYS A 138 -5.19 -4.00 -1.20
N LYS A 139 -5.55 -2.96 -1.95
CA LYS A 139 -6.02 -3.11 -3.34
C LYS A 139 -4.81 -3.44 -4.22
N GLY A 140 -4.99 -4.41 -5.12
CA GLY A 140 -4.04 -4.72 -6.17
C GLY A 140 -4.32 -3.85 -7.39
N TYR A 141 -3.26 -3.30 -7.99
CA TYR A 141 -3.33 -2.52 -9.22
C TYR A 141 -2.47 -3.20 -10.29
N ASP A 142 -2.82 -3.01 -11.56
CA ASP A 142 -2.04 -3.54 -12.68
C ASP A 142 -0.63 -2.92 -12.72
N ARG A 143 0.37 -3.71 -12.32
CA ARG A 143 1.78 -3.31 -12.28
C ARG A 143 2.30 -2.84 -13.64
N ALA A 144 1.90 -3.48 -14.74
CA ALA A 144 2.36 -3.10 -16.07
C ALA A 144 1.82 -1.71 -16.46
N ARG A 145 0.56 -1.42 -16.13
CA ARG A 145 -0.03 -0.10 -16.34
C ARG A 145 0.63 0.97 -15.48
N ARG A 146 0.91 0.68 -14.20
CA ARG A 146 1.62 1.60 -13.31
C ARG A 146 3.00 1.98 -13.83
N VAL A 147 3.81 0.99 -14.21
CA VAL A 147 5.15 1.22 -14.80
C VAL A 147 5.08 2.03 -16.08
N LYS A 148 4.04 1.82 -16.92
CA LYS A 148 3.85 2.59 -18.15
C LYS A 148 3.48 4.06 -17.87
N ARG A 149 2.69 4.32 -16.83
CA ARG A 149 2.22 5.66 -16.44
C ARG A 149 3.26 6.45 -15.64
N ARG A 150 4.20 5.76 -14.98
CA ARG A 150 5.27 6.37 -14.19
C ARG A 150 6.13 7.29 -15.05
N ASN A 151 6.02 8.59 -14.80
CA ASN A 151 6.74 9.68 -15.46
C ASN A 151 7.78 10.33 -14.53
N TRP A 152 8.16 9.64 -13.47
CA TRP A 152 9.11 10.07 -12.46
C TRP A 152 10.13 8.96 -12.17
N LYS A 153 11.29 9.35 -11.65
CA LYS A 153 12.39 8.47 -11.29
C LYS A 153 13.03 8.91 -9.98
N LEU A 154 13.70 7.98 -9.31
CA LEU A 154 14.58 8.30 -8.18
C LEU A 154 16.00 8.50 -8.69
N GLN A 155 16.75 9.36 -8.02
CA GLN A 155 18.18 9.50 -8.28
C GLN A 155 18.93 8.37 -7.57
N GLU A 156 19.47 7.44 -8.35
CA GLU A 156 20.37 6.41 -7.82
C GLU A 156 21.72 7.03 -7.50
N MET A 157 22.26 6.73 -6.32
CA MET A 157 23.67 6.94 -6.07
C MET A 157 24.48 6.01 -6.98
N ALA A 158 25.66 6.44 -7.44
CA ALA A 158 26.56 5.59 -8.20
C ALA A 158 26.87 4.31 -7.41
N ARG A 159 26.21 3.21 -7.79
CA ARG A 159 26.49 1.86 -7.31
C ARG A 159 27.21 1.11 -8.43
N ASP A 160 28.20 0.32 -8.06
CA ASP A 160 28.75 -0.68 -8.97
C ASP A 160 27.63 -1.68 -9.29
N ARG A 161 27.14 -1.65 -10.53
CA ARG A 161 26.03 -2.52 -11.01
C ARG A 161 26.40 -4.00 -11.12
N GLU A 162 27.58 -4.39 -10.65
CA GLU A 162 28.03 -5.77 -10.66
C GLU A 162 27.34 -6.55 -9.53
N GLY A 163 26.21 -7.21 -9.86
CA GLY A 163 25.60 -8.23 -9.00
C GLY A 163 24.18 -7.99 -8.52
N MET A 164 23.40 -7.12 -9.19
CA MET A 164 21.98 -6.92 -8.85
C MET A 164 21.19 -8.20 -9.19
N ASP A 165 20.62 -8.85 -8.18
CA ASP A 165 19.82 -10.07 -8.35
C ASP A 165 18.40 -9.70 -8.80
N THR A 166 17.67 -10.63 -9.39
CA THR A 166 16.26 -10.49 -9.77
C THR A 166 15.35 -10.11 -8.59
N ASP A 167 15.78 -10.39 -7.36
CA ASP A 167 15.04 -10.00 -6.16
C ASP A 167 15.17 -8.50 -5.85
N ASP A 168 16.32 -7.90 -6.16
CA ASP A 168 16.55 -6.46 -5.98
C ASP A 168 15.65 -5.64 -6.90
N GLU A 169 15.46 -6.09 -8.14
CA GLU A 169 14.56 -5.44 -9.11
C GLU A 169 13.10 -5.47 -8.63
N ARG A 170 12.64 -6.59 -8.07
CA ARG A 170 11.27 -6.69 -7.52
C ARG A 170 11.08 -5.77 -6.32
N GLN A 171 11.99 -5.80 -5.36
CA GLN A 171 11.94 -4.93 -4.18
C GLN A 171 11.98 -3.46 -4.56
N TYR A 172 12.77 -3.10 -5.59
CA TYR A 172 12.78 -1.74 -6.11
C TYR A 172 11.43 -1.34 -6.70
N GLN A 173 10.77 -2.21 -7.49
CA GLN A 173 9.44 -1.91 -8.02
C GLN A 173 8.38 -1.78 -6.92
N ASP A 174 8.40 -2.67 -5.92
CA ASP A 174 7.51 -2.61 -4.77
C ASP A 174 7.68 -1.27 -4.03
N PHE A 175 8.93 -0.83 -3.84
CA PHE A 175 9.22 0.46 -3.23
C PHE A 175 8.67 1.65 -4.03
N LEU A 176 8.76 1.62 -5.37
CA LEU A 176 8.19 2.69 -6.20
C LEU A 176 6.66 2.72 -6.12
N GLU A 177 5.99 1.56 -6.00
CA GLU A 177 4.55 1.46 -5.78
C GLU A 177 4.15 2.01 -4.40
N ASP A 178 4.90 1.69 -3.35
CA ASP A 178 4.66 2.21 -2.01
C ASP A 178 4.77 3.76 -1.96
N LEU A 179 5.69 4.35 -2.73
CA LEU A 179 5.80 5.81 -2.86
C LEU A 179 4.61 6.44 -3.59
N GLU A 180 4.01 5.74 -4.55
CA GLU A 180 2.78 6.20 -5.22
C GLU A 180 1.58 6.18 -4.27
N GLU A 181 1.51 5.20 -3.37
CA GLU A 181 0.37 4.97 -2.48
C GLU A 181 0.41 5.80 -1.19
N ASP A 182 1.59 5.96 -0.57
CA ASP A 182 1.72 6.63 0.73
C ASP A 182 2.41 8.00 0.62
N GLU A 183 1.62 9.08 0.72
CA GLU A 183 2.10 10.46 0.78
C GLU A 183 3.11 10.69 1.91
N ALA A 184 2.94 10.05 3.07
CA ALA A 184 3.85 10.22 4.20
C ALA A 184 5.21 9.55 3.96
N LEU A 185 5.24 8.42 3.25
CA LEU A 185 6.48 7.74 2.87
C LEU A 185 7.27 8.60 1.87
N ARG A 186 6.59 9.16 0.86
CA ARG A 186 7.26 9.97 -0.18
C ARG A 186 7.72 11.35 0.27
N LYS A 187 7.21 11.91 1.38
CA LYS A 187 7.64 13.23 1.90
C LYS A 187 9.14 13.39 2.12
N ASN A 188 9.84 12.30 2.39
CA ASN A 188 11.28 12.31 2.68
C ASN A 188 12.12 11.76 1.52
N VAL A 189 11.56 11.66 0.32
CA VAL A 189 12.22 11.10 -0.87
C VAL A 189 12.24 12.13 -1.99
N ASN A 190 13.41 12.35 -2.58
CA ASN A 190 13.56 13.22 -3.74
C ASN A 190 13.08 12.49 -5.00
N ILE A 191 11.97 12.96 -5.56
CA ILE A 191 11.34 12.42 -6.77
C ILE A 191 11.63 13.37 -7.92
N PHE A 192 12.19 12.86 -9.02
CA PHE A 192 12.55 13.66 -10.18
C PHE A 192 11.65 13.33 -11.37
N ARG A 193 11.32 14.32 -12.17
CA ARG A 193 10.61 14.10 -13.43
C ARG A 193 11.48 13.32 -14.40
N ASP A 194 10.92 12.30 -15.04
CA ASP A 194 11.58 11.57 -16.11
C ASP A 194 11.25 12.19 -17.47
N ALA A 195 12.15 13.02 -17.99
CA ALA A 195 11.97 13.69 -19.28
C ALA A 195 11.90 12.72 -20.47
N SER A 196 12.35 11.46 -20.31
CA SER A 196 12.25 10.44 -21.36
C SER A 196 10.84 9.86 -21.50
N LYS A 197 9.99 10.06 -20.49
CA LYS A 197 8.61 9.56 -20.45
C LYS A 197 7.64 10.69 -20.78
N ILE A 198 6.94 10.55 -21.90
CA ILE A 198 5.84 11.43 -22.25
C ILE A 198 4.63 10.98 -21.42
N PRO A 199 3.95 11.86 -20.67
CA PRO A 199 2.73 11.51 -19.95
C PRO A 199 1.69 10.97 -20.94
N VAL A 200 1.33 9.69 -20.79
CA VAL A 200 0.25 9.10 -21.56
C VAL A 200 -1.04 9.31 -20.78
N GLU A 201 -1.73 10.43 -21.04
CA GLU A 201 -3.09 10.63 -20.57
C GLU A 201 -4.05 9.88 -21.51
N SER A 202 -4.27 8.60 -21.24
CA SER A 202 -5.42 7.88 -21.78
C SER A 202 -6.53 7.83 -20.72
N ASP A 203 -7.61 8.56 -20.95
CA ASP A 203 -8.83 8.56 -20.11
C ASP A 203 -9.47 7.16 -19.97
N THR A 204 -9.06 6.20 -20.80
CA THR A 204 -9.61 4.83 -20.84
C THR A 204 -8.89 3.85 -19.90
N ASP A 205 -7.77 4.22 -19.29
CA ASP A 205 -6.96 3.33 -18.46
C ASP A 205 -7.03 3.64 -16.95
N ASP A 206 -7.86 4.60 -16.52
CA ASP A 206 -7.87 5.08 -15.13
C ASP A 206 -8.51 4.10 -14.14
N ASP A 207 -7.70 3.17 -13.64
CA ASP A 207 -8.05 2.23 -12.57
C ASP A 207 -8.06 2.89 -11.16
N GLY A 208 -8.01 4.23 -11.09
CA GLY A 208 -7.96 4.98 -9.83
C GLY A 208 -6.68 4.73 -9.03
N ALA A 209 -5.64 4.16 -9.66
CA ALA A 209 -4.35 3.91 -9.02
C ALA A 209 -3.71 5.22 -8.56
N PRO A 210 -3.22 5.29 -7.30
CA PRO A 210 -2.49 6.45 -6.79
C PRO A 210 -1.30 6.83 -7.69
N GLN A 211 -1.09 8.14 -7.87
CA GLN A 211 0.01 8.70 -8.66
C GLN A 211 0.61 9.89 -7.91
N ILE A 212 1.91 10.13 -8.13
CA ILE A 212 2.60 11.31 -7.61
C ILE A 212 2.29 12.50 -8.50
N SER A 213 1.89 13.62 -7.90
CA SER A 213 1.55 14.83 -8.65
C SER A 213 2.80 15.48 -9.26
N LEU A 214 2.64 16.16 -10.41
CA LEU A 214 3.73 16.92 -11.03
C LEU A 214 4.30 17.99 -10.10
N ALA A 215 3.50 18.51 -9.17
CA ALA A 215 3.94 19.52 -8.20
C ALA A 215 4.90 18.98 -7.15
N GLU A 216 4.91 17.66 -6.92
CA GLU A 216 5.83 16.97 -6.01
C GLU A 216 7.16 16.59 -6.69
N MET A 217 7.26 16.74 -8.02
CA MET A 217 8.44 16.34 -8.78
C MET A 217 9.45 17.47 -8.91
N LEU A 218 10.73 17.12 -8.72
CA LEU A 218 11.87 17.99 -8.96
C LEU A 218 12.33 17.90 -10.42
N GLU A 219 12.93 18.98 -10.92
CA GLU A 219 13.68 18.97 -12.17
C GLU A 219 15.14 18.59 -11.91
N GLU A 220 15.70 17.73 -12.76
CA GLU A 220 17.11 17.35 -12.66
C GLU A 220 17.99 18.50 -13.17
N LEU A 221 18.84 19.04 -12.29
CA LEU A 221 19.77 20.10 -12.64
C LEU A 221 21.09 19.51 -13.15
N SER A 222 21.33 19.56 -14.46
CA SER A 222 22.63 19.19 -15.07
C SER A 222 23.52 20.43 -15.23
N LEU A 223 24.61 20.51 -14.47
CA LEU A 223 25.58 21.63 -14.49
C LEU A 223 26.60 21.57 -15.65
N THR A 224 26.24 21.01 -16.80
CA THR A 224 27.16 20.88 -17.95
C THR A 224 27.38 22.19 -18.72
N ASP A 225 26.66 23.26 -18.39
CA ASP A 225 26.71 24.55 -19.10
C ASP A 225 27.51 25.64 -18.36
N ALA A 226 28.28 25.25 -17.33
CA ALA A 226 29.05 26.16 -16.48
C ALA A 226 30.57 26.16 -16.78
N THR A 227 31.00 25.70 -17.95
CA THR A 227 32.34 26.03 -18.46
C THR A 227 32.24 27.34 -19.21
N GLY A 228 32.49 28.45 -18.51
CA GLY A 228 32.65 29.77 -19.14
C GLY A 228 33.64 29.65 -20.29
N GLU A 229 33.17 30.01 -21.49
CA GLU A 229 34.00 30.13 -22.68
C GLU A 229 35.28 30.90 -22.33
N GLU A 230 36.43 30.30 -22.68
CA GLU A 230 37.74 30.91 -22.58
C GLU A 230 37.69 32.31 -23.22
N GLY A 231 37.97 33.33 -22.41
CA GLY A 231 38.04 34.71 -22.86
C GLY A 231 38.96 34.81 -24.07
N ALA A 232 38.38 35.28 -25.17
CA ALA A 232 39.02 35.47 -26.47
C ALA A 232 40.41 36.14 -26.37
N ASP A 233 41.36 35.59 -27.13
CA ASP A 233 42.66 36.20 -27.39
C ASP A 233 42.50 37.67 -27.80
N MET A 234 43.04 38.56 -26.99
CA MET A 234 43.15 39.99 -27.30
C MET A 234 44.17 40.16 -28.43
N LEU A 235 43.68 40.46 -29.64
CA LEU A 235 44.49 40.92 -30.76
C LEU A 235 45.36 42.11 -30.32
N THR A 236 46.67 41.91 -30.34
CA THR A 236 47.67 42.97 -30.32
C THR A 236 47.78 43.58 -31.71
N ASP A 237 47.57 44.89 -31.82
CA ASP A 237 48.14 45.76 -32.85
C ASP A 237 48.61 47.08 -32.18
#